data_AF-A0A645AEV8-F1
#
_entry.id   AF-A0A645AEV8-F1
#
_cell.length_a   1.000
_cell.length_b   1.000
_cell.length_c   1.000
_cell.angle_alpha   90.00
_cell.angle_beta   90.00
_cell.angle_gamma   90.00
#
_symmetry.space_group_name_H-M   'P 1'
#
loop_
_entity.id
_entity.type
_entity.pdbx_description
1 polymer ?
#
loop_
_entity_poly.entity_id
_entity_poly.type
_entity_poly.pdbx_seq_one_letter_code
_entity_poly.pdbx_strand_id
1 'polypeptide(L)'
;MKIEEIKKVVQTINSSNIYELLKENNLNVVYSDILNKRKLDATLFENIILIKSNLTPEYEQFILYHELGHFLLHFQSEERYSFYLSKYKNRIENEANIFSFLCLTRDMDLTNTNIIELSVQLGIPSKIASKIYEYMLLSL
;
A
#
# COMPACT_ATOMS: atom_id res chain seq x y z
N MET A 1 6.70 -12.08 -2.11
CA MET A 1 5.51 -12.93 -2.16
C MET A 1 5.11 -13.00 -3.61
N LYS A 2 4.57 -14.13 -4.05
CA LYS A 2 3.90 -14.21 -5.36
C LYS A 2 2.63 -13.38 -5.29
N ILE A 3 2.17 -12.82 -6.42
CA ILE A 3 0.94 -12.00 -6.42
C ILE A 3 -0.26 -12.75 -5.82
N GLU A 4 -0.32 -14.08 -6.02
CA GLU A 4 -1.43 -14.89 -5.52
C GLU A 4 -1.44 -15.06 -4.01
N GLU A 5 -0.29 -14.90 -3.35
CA GLU A 5 -0.21 -14.84 -1.89
C GLU A 5 -0.75 -13.49 -1.40
N ILE A 6 -0.44 -12.40 -2.12
CA ILE A 6 -0.97 -11.06 -1.81
C ILE A 6 -2.49 -11.02 -2.01
N LYS A 7 -3.00 -11.57 -3.13
CA LYS A 7 -4.44 -11.66 -3.39
C LYS A 7 -5.18 -12.42 -2.30
N LYS A 8 -4.59 -13.50 -1.76
CA LYS A 8 -5.18 -14.23 -0.63
C LYS A 8 -5.34 -13.36 0.61
N VAL A 9 -4.37 -12.48 0.91
CA VAL A 9 -4.49 -11.52 2.02
C VAL A 9 -5.54 -10.46 1.70
N VAL A 10 -5.60 -9.95 0.47
CA VAL A 10 -6.64 -9.00 0.05
C VAL A 10 -8.05 -9.60 0.19
N GLN A 11 -8.20 -10.90 -0.08
CA GLN A 11 -9.48 -11.62 0.08
C GLN A 11 -9.94 -11.74 1.55
N THR A 12 -9.06 -11.56 2.54
CA THR A 12 -9.48 -11.55 3.95
C THR A 12 -10.02 -10.21 4.41
N ILE A 13 -9.91 -9.17 3.57
CA ILE A 13 -10.37 -7.82 3.89
C ILE A 13 -11.89 -7.74 3.70
N ASN A 14 -12.58 -7.29 4.73
CA ASN A 14 -14.04 -7.26 4.86
C ASN A 14 -14.70 -5.91 4.53
N SER A 15 -13.92 -4.82 4.51
CA SER A 15 -14.38 -3.45 4.19
C SER A 15 -13.63 -2.90 2.98
N SER A 16 -14.23 -1.93 2.27
CA SER A 16 -13.56 -1.11 1.25
C SER A 16 -13.13 0.26 1.81
N ASN A 17 -13.50 0.56 3.06
CA ASN A 17 -13.12 1.78 3.75
C ASN A 17 -11.81 1.55 4.51
N ILE A 18 -10.73 2.16 4.02
CA ILE A 18 -9.40 2.03 4.63
C ILE A 18 -9.37 2.42 6.11
N TYR A 19 -10.13 3.45 6.53
CA TYR A 19 -10.12 3.89 7.92
C TYR A 19 -10.76 2.88 8.87
N GLU A 20 -11.78 2.16 8.41
CA GLU A 20 -12.37 1.05 9.17
C GLU A 20 -11.35 -0.08 9.32
N LEU A 21 -10.65 -0.45 8.24
CA LEU A 21 -9.64 -1.50 8.26
C LEU A 21 -8.49 -1.17 9.20
N LEU A 22 -7.99 0.07 9.17
CA LEU A 22 -6.94 0.51 10.09
C LEU A 22 -7.40 0.41 11.54
N LYS A 23 -8.64 0.84 11.83
CA LYS A 23 -9.23 0.74 13.17
C LYS A 23 -9.37 -0.72 13.63
N GLU A 24 -9.85 -1.62 12.78
CA GLU A 24 -9.96 -3.06 13.07
C GLU A 24 -8.59 -3.70 13.39
N ASN A 25 -7.53 -3.20 12.78
CA ASN A 25 -6.15 -3.64 13.00
C ASN A 25 -5.43 -2.86 14.13
N ASN A 26 -6.13 -2.02 14.89
CA ASN A 26 -5.58 -1.15 15.94
C ASN A 26 -4.47 -0.20 15.45
N LEU A 27 -4.50 0.18 14.17
CA LEU A 27 -3.58 1.14 13.56
C LEU A 27 -4.15 2.56 13.64
N ASN A 28 -3.35 3.49 14.15
CA ASN A 28 -3.71 4.89 14.30
C ASN A 28 -3.03 5.74 13.23
N VAL A 29 -3.78 6.61 12.57
CA VAL A 29 -3.24 7.56 11.59
C VAL A 29 -2.94 8.89 12.28
N VAL A 30 -1.71 9.38 12.12
CA VAL A 30 -1.28 10.70 12.62
C VAL A 30 -0.81 11.54 11.45
N TYR A 31 -1.58 12.57 11.13
CA TYR A 31 -1.24 13.54 10.09
C TYR A 31 -0.16 14.51 10.59
N SER A 32 0.87 14.73 9.78
CA SER A 32 2.07 15.48 10.17
C SER A 32 2.51 16.49 9.13
N ASP A 33 2.42 17.78 9.48
CA ASP A 33 2.98 18.87 8.67
C ASP A 33 4.52 18.78 8.55
N ILE A 34 5.17 18.15 9.52
CA ILE A 34 6.62 17.94 9.52
C ILE A 34 7.03 17.03 8.36
N LEU A 35 6.22 16.00 8.08
CA LEU A 35 6.47 15.10 6.95
C LEU A 35 6.31 15.80 5.60
N ASN A 36 5.52 16.87 5.48
CA ASN A 36 5.28 17.55 4.19
C ASN A 36 6.57 18.07 3.54
N LYS A 37 7.62 18.33 4.35
CA LYS A 37 8.94 18.77 3.88
C LYS A 37 9.94 17.61 3.68
N ARG A 38 9.51 16.37 3.92
CA ARG A 38 10.33 15.16 3.80
C ARG A 38 10.05 14.44 2.48
N LYS A 39 11.01 13.60 2.09
CA LYS A 39 10.90 12.73 0.91
C LYS A 39 9.94 11.56 1.13
N LEU A 40 9.72 11.17 2.38
CA LEU A 40 8.85 10.07 2.76
C LEU A 40 7.41 10.58 2.93
N ASP A 41 6.44 9.85 2.39
CA ASP A 41 5.02 10.24 2.44
C ASP A 41 4.31 9.69 3.69
N ALA A 42 4.66 8.47 4.10
CA ALA A 42 4.21 7.88 5.36
C ALA A 42 5.26 6.93 5.94
N THR A 43 5.10 6.58 7.21
CA THR A 43 5.86 5.51 7.85
C THR A 43 5.01 4.82 8.91
N LEU A 44 5.05 3.49 8.91
CA LEU A 44 4.56 2.66 10.01
C LEU A 44 5.62 2.53 11.11
N PHE A 45 5.25 2.88 12.34
CA PHE A 45 6.01 2.64 13.56
C PHE A 45 5.08 2.04 14.61
N GLU A 46 5.37 0.83 15.07
CA GLU A 46 4.46 0.02 15.91
C GLU A 46 3.04 -0.04 15.32
N ASN A 47 2.08 0.62 15.95
CA ASN A 47 0.69 0.70 15.51
C ASN A 47 0.30 2.12 15.06
N ILE A 48 1.28 2.96 14.74
CA ILE A 48 1.08 4.35 14.29
C ILE A 48 1.57 4.48 12.85
N ILE A 49 0.68 4.95 11.99
CA ILE A 49 1.00 5.43 10.64
C ILE A 49 1.14 6.94 10.72
N LEU A 50 2.38 7.43 10.66
CA LEU A 50 2.65 8.86 10.53
C LEU A 50 2.62 9.21 9.04
N ILE A 51 1.72 10.09 8.62
CA ILE A 51 1.48 10.42 7.20
C ILE A 51 1.54 11.94 6.98
N LYS A 52 1.93 12.36 5.77
CA LYS A 52 1.81 13.77 5.34
C LYS A 52 0.36 14.27 5.47
N SER A 53 0.20 15.52 5.89
CA SER A 53 -1.11 16.17 6.04
C SER A 53 -1.62 16.85 4.76
N ASN A 54 -0.81 16.88 3.71
CA ASN A 54 -1.10 17.61 2.46
C ASN A 54 -1.21 16.71 1.22
N LEU A 55 -1.49 15.41 1.40
CA LEU A 55 -1.73 14.50 0.29
C LEU A 55 -3.09 14.77 -0.35
N THR A 56 -3.25 14.39 -1.62
CA THR A 56 -4.58 14.34 -2.22
C THR A 56 -5.36 13.16 -1.64
N PRO A 57 -6.71 13.21 -1.58
CA PRO A 57 -7.50 12.12 -1.02
C PRO A 57 -7.27 10.76 -1.69
N GLU A 58 -7.03 10.75 -3.00
CA GLU A 58 -6.78 9.52 -3.77
C GLU A 58 -5.42 8.91 -3.40
N TYR A 59 -4.37 9.75 -3.37
CA TYR A 59 -3.03 9.30 -3.03
C TYR A 59 -2.93 8.90 -1.55
N GLU A 60 -3.65 9.59 -0.67
CA GLU A 60 -3.76 9.21 0.74
C GLU A 60 -4.33 7.80 0.91
N GLN A 61 -5.42 7.48 0.23
CA GLN A 61 -5.97 6.12 0.27
C GLN A 61 -4.95 5.08 -0.21
N PHE A 62 -4.25 5.37 -1.30
CA PHE A 62 -3.18 4.49 -1.79
C PHE A 62 -2.06 4.29 -0.74
N ILE A 63 -1.61 5.35 -0.09
CA ILE A 63 -0.56 5.29 0.93
C ILE A 63 -1.04 4.56 2.18
N LEU A 64 -2.27 4.78 2.63
CA LEU A 64 -2.80 4.09 3.81
C LEU A 64 -2.97 2.58 3.57
N TYR A 65 -3.47 2.19 2.39
CA TYR A 65 -3.47 0.77 2.01
C TYR A 65 -2.06 0.19 1.86
N HIS A 66 -1.08 0.98 1.41
CA HIS A 66 0.33 0.57 1.34
C HIS A 66 0.89 0.27 2.73
N GLU A 67 0.69 1.15 3.71
CA GLU A 67 1.14 0.93 5.10
C GLU A 67 0.39 -0.24 5.76
N LEU A 68 -0.90 -0.42 5.47
CA LEU A 68 -1.64 -1.62 5.88
C LEU A 68 -1.04 -2.89 5.24
N GLY A 69 -0.60 -2.81 3.98
CA GLY A 69 0.12 -3.88 3.30
C GLY A 69 1.43 -4.22 4.00
N HIS A 70 2.21 -3.23 4.42
CA HIS A 70 3.38 -3.46 5.26
C HIS A 70 3.03 -4.19 6.56
N PHE A 71 1.97 -3.75 7.24
CA PHE A 71 1.48 -4.38 8.46
C PHE A 71 1.10 -5.85 8.23
N LEU A 72 0.17 -6.12 7.30
CA LEU A 72 -0.40 -7.45 7.10
C LEU A 72 0.55 -8.45 6.43
N LEU A 73 1.43 -7.98 5.53
CA LEU A 73 2.31 -8.88 4.77
C LEU A 73 3.65 -9.15 5.46
N HIS A 74 4.16 -8.20 6.26
CA HIS A 74 5.56 -8.20 6.68
C HIS A 74 5.78 -7.92 8.16
N PHE A 75 4.82 -7.31 8.86
CA PHE A 75 5.04 -6.83 10.22
C PHE A 75 4.83 -7.97 11.24
N GLN A 76 5.93 -8.62 11.62
CA GLN A 76 5.94 -9.62 12.70
C GLN A 76 6.36 -9.02 14.06
N SER A 77 7.38 -8.17 14.04
CA SER A 77 7.84 -7.33 15.15
C SER A 77 8.63 -6.17 14.54
N GLU A 78 8.80 -5.07 15.29
CA GLU A 78 9.50 -3.88 14.77
C GLU A 78 10.94 -4.18 14.32
N GLU A 79 11.70 -4.92 15.15
CA GLU A 79 13.08 -5.31 14.86
C GLU A 79 13.16 -6.15 13.58
N ARG A 80 12.25 -7.11 13.42
CA ARG A 80 12.18 -7.95 12.22
C ARG A 80 11.78 -7.12 11.02
N TYR A 81 10.75 -6.29 11.14
CA TYR A 81 10.27 -5.44 10.06
C TYR A 81 11.39 -4.51 9.57
N SER A 82 12.09 -3.83 10.48
CA SER A 82 13.24 -2.98 10.17
C SER A 82 14.37 -3.76 9.48
N PHE A 83 14.68 -4.96 9.98
CA PHE A 83 15.67 -5.84 9.36
C PHE A 83 15.25 -6.25 7.93
N TYR A 84 14.02 -6.69 7.75
CA TYR A 84 13.47 -7.10 6.45
C TYR A 84 13.44 -5.92 5.47
N LEU A 85 12.97 -4.75 5.90
CA LEU A 85 12.93 -3.53 5.10
C LEU A 85 14.34 -3.11 4.66
N SER A 86 15.34 -3.21 5.53
CA SER A 86 16.74 -2.90 5.16
C SER A 86 17.31 -3.86 4.10
N LYS A 87 17.01 -5.16 4.22
CA LYS A 87 17.61 -6.21 3.37
C LYS A 87 16.87 -6.42 2.06
N TYR A 88 15.55 -6.24 2.05
CA TYR A 88 14.66 -6.56 0.94
C TYR A 88 13.79 -5.38 0.51
N LYS A 89 14.24 -4.15 0.76
CA LYS A 89 13.50 -2.90 0.54
C LYS A 89 12.66 -2.91 -0.74
N ASN A 90 13.30 -3.02 -1.90
CA ASN A 90 12.61 -2.94 -3.19
C ASN A 90 11.48 -3.97 -3.33
N ARG A 91 11.68 -5.17 -2.80
CA ARG A 91 10.70 -6.25 -2.86
C ARG A 91 9.51 -5.94 -1.94
N ILE A 92 9.76 -5.55 -0.70
CA ILE A 92 8.73 -5.22 0.29
C ILE A 92 7.88 -4.03 -0.14
N GLU A 93 8.52 -2.98 -0.66
CA GLU A 93 7.84 -1.79 -1.20
C GLU A 93 6.95 -2.14 -2.39
N ASN A 94 7.44 -3.00 -3.31
CA ASN A 94 6.64 -3.45 -4.44
C ASN A 94 5.45 -4.33 -4.00
N GLU A 95 5.64 -5.20 -3.01
CA GLU A 95 4.57 -6.04 -2.46
C GLU A 95 3.47 -5.19 -1.81
N ALA A 96 3.84 -4.16 -1.04
CA ALA A 96 2.90 -3.19 -0.47
C ALA A 96 2.19 -2.34 -1.54
N ASN A 97 2.90 -1.91 -2.60
CA ASN A 97 2.29 -1.21 -3.74
C ASN A 97 1.24 -2.07 -4.45
N ILE A 98 1.55 -3.36 -4.69
CA ILE A 98 0.63 -4.31 -5.31
C ILE A 98 -0.58 -4.56 -4.40
N PHE A 99 -0.35 -4.77 -3.11
CA PHE A 99 -1.43 -4.92 -2.13
C PHE A 99 -2.38 -3.72 -2.15
N SER A 100 -1.82 -2.50 -2.15
CA SER A 100 -2.62 -1.27 -2.19
C SER A 100 -3.45 -1.16 -3.46
N PHE A 101 -2.84 -1.40 -4.63
CA PHE A 101 -3.56 -1.41 -5.90
C PHE A 101 -4.69 -2.44 -5.93
N LEU A 102 -4.43 -3.67 -5.47
CA LEU A 102 -5.43 -4.73 -5.43
C LEU A 102 -6.60 -4.41 -4.48
N CYS A 103 -6.35 -3.71 -3.37
CA CYS A 103 -7.42 -3.26 -2.47
C CYS A 103 -8.28 -2.18 -3.15
N LEU A 104 -7.65 -1.17 -3.77
CA LEU A 104 -8.35 -0.08 -4.46
C LEU A 104 -9.18 -0.56 -5.66
N THR A 105 -8.79 -1.67 -6.27
CA THR A 105 -9.43 -2.22 -7.48
C THR A 105 -10.22 -3.50 -7.24
N ARG A 106 -10.39 -3.91 -5.97
CA ARG A 106 -10.96 -5.23 -5.61
C ARG A 106 -12.32 -5.50 -6.25
N ASP A 107 -13.16 -4.46 -6.32
CA ASP A 107 -14.53 -4.56 -6.79
C ASP A 107 -14.69 -4.05 -8.26
N MET A 108 -13.56 -3.86 -8.97
CA MET A 108 -13.53 -3.42 -10.36
C MET A 108 -13.29 -4.59 -11.31
N ASP A 109 -13.96 -4.57 -12.47
CA ASP A 109 -13.57 -5.43 -13.59
C ASP A 109 -12.39 -4.78 -14.33
N LEU A 110 -11.23 -5.44 -14.27
CA LEU A 110 -9.99 -4.98 -14.89
C LEU A 110 -9.80 -5.52 -16.32
N THR A 111 -10.79 -6.23 -16.87
CA THR A 111 -10.73 -6.78 -18.22
C THR A 111 -10.59 -5.66 -19.25
N ASN A 112 -9.56 -5.74 -20.08
CA ASN A 112 -9.20 -4.72 -21.08
C ASN A 112 -8.90 -3.32 -20.51
N THR A 113 -8.58 -3.21 -19.21
CA THR A 113 -8.22 -1.95 -18.59
C THR A 113 -6.74 -1.61 -18.78
N ASN A 114 -6.45 -0.36 -19.10
CA ASN A 114 -5.08 0.16 -19.05
C ASN A 114 -4.67 0.40 -17.58
N ILE A 115 -3.95 -0.57 -17.00
CA ILE A 115 -3.56 -0.54 -15.58
C ILE A 115 -2.73 0.70 -15.22
N ILE A 116 -1.88 1.18 -16.12
CA ILE A 116 -1.05 2.37 -15.85
C ILE A 116 -1.94 3.61 -15.74
N GLU A 117 -2.87 3.79 -16.67
CA GLU A 117 -3.81 4.91 -16.67
C GLU A 117 -4.74 4.87 -15.46
N LEU A 118 -5.32 3.71 -15.16
CA LEU A 118 -6.14 3.50 -13.97
C LEU A 118 -5.37 3.84 -12.69
N SER A 119 -4.12 3.37 -12.57
CA SER A 119 -3.28 3.65 -11.40
C SER A 119 -3.08 5.16 -11.21
N VAL A 120 -2.83 5.90 -12.29
CA VAL A 120 -2.68 7.36 -12.21
C VAL A 120 -3.99 8.04 -11.82
N GLN A 121 -5.14 7.57 -12.30
CA GLN A 121 -6.46 8.06 -11.87
C GLN A 121 -6.73 7.80 -10.38
N LEU A 122 -6.21 6.69 -9.84
CA LEU A 122 -6.23 6.36 -8.41
C LEU A 122 -5.19 7.17 -7.59
N GLY A 123 -4.55 8.18 -8.18
CA GLY A 123 -3.55 9.02 -7.50
C GLY A 123 -2.16 8.39 -7.40
N ILE A 124 -1.93 7.22 -8.00
CA ILE A 124 -0.65 6.51 -7.91
C ILE A 124 0.39 7.16 -8.84
N PRO A 125 1.59 7.52 -8.35
CA PRO A 125 2.65 8.06 -9.19
C PRO A 125 2.99 7.15 -10.37
N SER A 126 3.17 7.73 -11.56
CA SER A 126 3.39 6.98 -12.81
C SER A 126 4.52 5.96 -12.74
N LYS A 127 5.60 6.28 -12.02
CA LYS A 127 6.73 5.35 -11.81
C LYS A 127 6.33 4.11 -11.00
N ILE A 128 5.43 4.25 -10.03
CA ILE A 128 4.88 3.13 -9.26
C ILE A 128 3.87 2.37 -10.12
N ALA A 129 3.02 3.07 -10.87
CA ALA A 129 2.06 2.48 -11.80
C ALA A 129 2.73 1.55 -12.83
N SER A 130 3.86 1.97 -13.44
CA SER A 130 4.62 1.11 -14.35
C SER A 130 5.12 -0.17 -13.68
N LYS A 131 5.61 -0.07 -12.45
CA LYS A 131 6.07 -1.25 -11.69
C LYS A 131 4.92 -2.19 -11.30
N ILE A 132 3.76 -1.64 -10.94
CA ILE A 132 2.55 -2.42 -10.67
C ILE A 132 2.19 -3.25 -11.91
N TYR A 133 2.13 -2.58 -13.06
CA TYR A 133 1.84 -3.24 -14.34
C TYR A 133 2.84 -4.36 -14.66
N GLU A 134 4.15 -4.09 -14.55
CA GLU A 134 5.19 -5.10 -14.74
C GLU A 134 5.00 -6.32 -13.82
N TYR A 135 4.71 -6.10 -12.54
CA TYR A 135 4.47 -7.18 -11.58
C TYR A 135 3.21 -8.00 -11.90
N MET A 136 2.14 -7.35 -12.37
CA MET A 136 0.91 -8.03 -12.79
C MET A 136 1.14 -8.89 -14.03
N LEU A 137 1.92 -8.41 -15.01
CA LEU A 137 2.27 -9.17 -16.22
C LEU A 137 3.11 -10.42 -15.92
N LEU A 138 4.08 -10.30 -15.01
CA LEU A 138 4.96 -11.42 -14.62
C LEU A 138 4.25 -12.54 -13.85
N SER A 139 2.96 -12.33 -13.55
CA SER A 139 2.14 -13.25 -12.77
C SER A 139 0.99 -13.89 -13.56
N LEU A 140 0.88 -13.59 -14.85
CA LEU A 140 0.01 -14.28 -15.83
C LEU A 140 0.78 -15.43 -16.50
#